data_AF-A0A6C0JKW6-F1
#
_entry.id   AF-A0A6C0JKW6-F1
#
_cell.length_a   1.000
_cell.length_b   1.000
_cell.length_c   1.000
_cell.angle_alpha   90.00
_cell.angle_beta   90.00
_cell.angle_gamma   90.00
#
_symmetry.space_group_name_H-M   'P 1'
#
loop_
_entity.id
_entity.type
_entity.pdbx_description
1 polymer ?
#
loop_
_entity_poly.entity_id
_entity_poly.type
_entity_poly.pdbx_seq_one_letter_code
_entity_poly.pdbx_strand_id
1 'polypeptide(L)'
;MSKQQGEMGNLLTTFTQSPELVLADKFFIGLIFIGVIIKLLGSIGIESLGQATASLWGYNVILFSLIGIMILKLDTSEYVFMKQIKDIPLYLFVLAILIVWVIILNVKFYKVINEKSLPGEYYTWNNWSTYVLLAIIIIITYIFYAKQIKKNPILTPTFESDTSTILYFILFINFIIVGIQNTILQNFAVEG
;
A
#
# COMPACT_ATOMS: atom_id res chain seq x y z
N MET A 1 30.56 -18.60 33.22
CA MET A 1 30.66 -18.19 31.80
C MET A 1 29.34 -18.24 31.02
N SER A 2 28.28 -18.92 31.49
CA SER A 2 26.98 -18.96 30.76
C SER A 2 26.08 -17.72 30.90
N LYS A 3 26.31 -16.86 31.91
CA LYS A 3 25.53 -15.62 32.09
C LYS A 3 25.89 -14.49 31.11
N GLN A 4 27.18 -14.34 30.78
CA GLN A 4 27.65 -13.31 29.84
C GLN A 4 27.30 -13.62 28.38
N GLN A 5 27.17 -14.89 27.99
CA GLN A 5 26.67 -15.26 26.66
C GLN A 5 25.16 -15.02 26.51
N GLY A 6 24.38 -15.14 27.59
CA GLY A 6 22.96 -14.77 27.59
C GLY A 6 22.73 -13.25 27.49
N GLU A 7 23.59 -12.45 28.12
CA GLU A 7 23.53 -10.99 28.01
C GLU A 7 24.03 -10.47 26.66
N MET A 8 25.05 -11.08 26.05
CA MET A 8 25.44 -10.76 24.66
C MET A 8 24.36 -11.12 23.63
N GLY A 9 23.64 -12.23 23.81
CA GLY A 9 22.52 -12.61 22.94
C GLY A 9 21.35 -11.62 23.01
N ASN A 10 21.09 -11.05 24.19
CA ASN A 10 20.08 -10.01 24.37
C ASN A 10 20.54 -8.61 23.93
N LEU A 11 21.85 -8.33 23.97
CA LEU A 11 22.43 -7.10 23.43
C LEU A 11 22.43 -7.10 21.89
N LEU A 12 22.63 -8.26 21.25
CA LEU A 12 22.61 -8.36 19.79
C LEU A 12 21.18 -8.25 19.20
N THR A 13 20.16 -8.69 19.93
CA THR A 13 18.75 -8.53 19.52
C THR A 13 18.18 -7.15 19.83
N THR A 14 18.86 -6.33 20.65
CA THR A 14 18.48 -4.93 20.89
C THR A 14 19.02 -3.95 19.83
N PHE A 15 19.89 -4.42 18.93
CA PHE A 15 20.41 -3.62 17.80
C PHE A 15 19.57 -3.69 16.51
N THR A 16 18.50 -4.48 16.45
CA THR A 16 17.78 -4.77 15.19
C THR A 16 16.66 -3.77 14.88
N GLN A 17 17.03 -2.50 14.75
CA GLN A 17 16.50 -1.53 13.78
C GLN A 17 17.27 -0.22 14.00
N SER A 18 18.17 0.13 13.09
CA SER A 18 18.84 1.43 13.15
C SER A 18 17.78 2.54 13.12
N PRO A 19 17.95 3.64 13.89
CA PRO A 19 17.02 4.78 13.86
C PRO A 19 16.74 5.29 12.44
N GLU A 20 17.71 5.12 11.54
CA GLU A 20 17.65 5.44 10.12
C GLU A 20 16.60 4.62 9.37
N LEU A 21 16.51 3.30 9.62
CA LEU A 21 15.49 2.43 8.99
C LEU A 21 14.07 2.80 9.43
N VAL A 22 13.90 3.12 10.73
CA VAL A 22 12.60 3.56 11.27
C VAL A 22 12.18 4.90 10.66
N LEU A 23 13.12 5.81 10.43
CA LEU A 23 12.86 7.08 9.78
C LEU A 23 12.50 6.87 8.29
N ALA A 24 13.21 5.98 7.60
CA ALA A 24 12.94 5.64 6.20
C ALA A 24 11.53 5.01 6.03
N ASP A 25 11.14 4.09 6.92
CA ASP A 25 9.78 3.54 6.94
C ASP A 25 8.71 4.64 7.05
N LYS A 26 8.89 5.58 7.97
CA LYS A 26 7.98 6.72 8.17
C LYS A 26 7.93 7.63 6.95
N PHE A 27 9.08 7.86 6.30
CA PHE A 27 9.17 8.65 5.08
C PHE A 27 8.36 8.03 3.94
N PHE A 28 8.53 6.73 3.67
CA PHE A 28 7.77 6.06 2.62
C PHE A 28 6.27 5.95 2.94
N ILE A 29 5.90 5.73 4.20
CA ILE A 29 4.48 5.81 4.62
C ILE A 29 3.94 7.22 4.35
N GLY A 30 4.69 8.28 4.66
CA GLY A 30 4.31 9.65 4.35
C GLY A 30 4.10 9.90 2.85
N LEU A 31 4.98 9.35 2.00
CA LEU A 31 4.82 9.43 0.54
C LEU A 31 3.54 8.71 0.06
N ILE A 32 3.18 7.56 0.66
CA ILE A 32 1.92 6.88 0.36
C ILE A 32 0.73 7.81 0.64
N PHE A 33 0.71 8.50 1.79
CA PHE A 33 -0.34 9.47 2.11
C PHE A 33 -0.39 10.62 1.09
N ILE A 34 0.76 11.15 0.69
CA ILE A 34 0.84 12.19 -0.35
C ILE A 34 0.22 11.69 -1.67
N GLY A 35 0.53 10.46 -2.09
CA GLY A 35 -0.06 9.88 -3.30
C GLY A 35 -1.58 9.75 -3.23
N VAL A 36 -2.14 9.38 -2.06
CA VAL A 36 -3.60 9.37 -1.86
C VAL A 36 -4.19 10.77 -1.93
N ILE A 37 -3.54 11.78 -1.33
CA ILE A 37 -3.99 13.17 -1.39
C ILE A 37 -4.03 13.65 -2.83
N ILE A 38 -2.98 13.41 -3.62
CA ILE A 38 -2.94 13.76 -5.05
C ILE A 38 -4.15 13.15 -5.81
N LYS A 39 -4.43 11.87 -5.59
CA LYS A 39 -5.59 11.18 -6.19
C LYS A 39 -6.93 11.82 -5.77
N LEU A 40 -7.08 12.14 -4.48
CA LEU A 40 -8.30 12.76 -3.95
C LEU A 40 -8.53 14.16 -4.53
N LEU A 41 -7.48 14.98 -4.63
CA LEU A 41 -7.54 16.31 -5.25
C LEU A 41 -8.01 16.24 -6.71
N GLY A 42 -7.54 15.22 -7.44
CA GLY A 42 -8.01 14.96 -8.81
C GLY A 42 -9.49 14.61 -8.92
N SER A 43 -10.06 13.95 -7.91
CA SER A 43 -11.48 13.62 -7.89
C SER A 43 -12.37 14.82 -7.58
N ILE A 44 -11.86 15.84 -6.89
CA ILE A 44 -12.62 17.05 -6.53
C ILE A 44 -12.75 18.00 -7.74
N GLY A 45 -12.05 17.70 -8.85
CA GLY A 45 -12.26 18.39 -10.11
C GLY A 45 -11.54 19.72 -10.20
N ILE A 46 -10.30 19.81 -9.68
CA ILE A 46 -9.39 20.90 -10.05
C ILE A 46 -9.19 20.83 -11.57
N GLU A 47 -9.91 21.69 -12.30
CA GLU A 47 -10.21 21.56 -13.73
C GLU A 47 -8.96 21.44 -14.62
N SER A 48 -7.81 21.93 -14.14
CA SER A 48 -6.55 21.91 -14.88
C SER A 48 -5.82 20.57 -14.88
N LEU A 49 -6.13 19.64 -13.97
CA LEU A 49 -5.33 18.42 -13.79
C LEU A 49 -5.96 17.17 -14.42
N GLY A 50 -7.28 17.06 -14.56
CA GLY A 50 -7.94 15.84 -15.05
C GLY A 50 -7.84 14.66 -14.07
N GLN A 51 -8.92 13.90 -13.94
CA GLN A 51 -9.01 12.84 -12.94
C GLN A 51 -8.05 11.68 -13.19
N ALA A 52 -7.87 11.25 -14.44
CA ALA A 52 -6.94 10.16 -14.78
C ALA A 52 -5.49 10.58 -14.50
N THR A 53 -5.12 11.82 -14.82
CA THR A 53 -3.76 12.35 -14.60
C THR A 53 -3.40 12.34 -13.13
N ALA A 54 -4.27 12.89 -12.27
CA ALA A 54 -4.07 12.90 -10.84
C ALA A 54 -4.01 11.47 -10.28
N SER A 55 -4.79 10.55 -10.84
CA SER A 55 -4.74 9.13 -10.48
C SER A 55 -3.40 8.50 -10.82
N LEU A 56 -2.89 8.73 -12.03
CA LEU A 56 -1.60 8.20 -12.44
C LEU A 56 -0.47 8.73 -11.55
N TRP A 57 -0.44 10.04 -11.25
CA TRP A 57 0.55 10.59 -10.34
C TRP A 57 0.41 10.03 -8.93
N GLY A 58 -0.79 10.03 -8.36
CA GLY A 58 -1.04 9.53 -7.02
C GLY A 58 -0.65 8.06 -6.86
N TYR A 59 -1.11 7.19 -7.77
CA TYR A 59 -0.82 5.76 -7.72
C TYR A 59 0.64 5.42 -8.00
N ASN A 60 1.34 6.16 -8.86
CA ASN A 60 2.78 5.97 -9.07
C ASN A 60 3.59 6.32 -7.81
N VAL A 61 3.24 7.40 -7.12
CA VAL A 61 3.87 7.76 -5.83
C VAL A 61 3.63 6.66 -4.79
N ILE A 62 2.40 6.13 -4.70
CA ILE A 62 2.08 5.01 -3.81
C ILE A 62 2.90 3.76 -4.18
N LEU A 63 2.95 3.38 -5.46
CA LEU A 63 3.68 2.20 -5.92
C LEU A 63 5.18 2.30 -5.64
N PHE A 64 5.79 3.44 -5.97
CA PHE A 64 7.20 3.71 -5.67
C PHE A 64 7.48 3.56 -4.18
N SER A 65 6.60 4.08 -3.34
CA SER A 65 6.75 4.01 -1.89
C SER A 65 6.59 2.60 -1.33
N LEU A 66 5.65 1.82 -1.87
CA LEU A 66 5.49 0.41 -1.51
C LEU A 66 6.74 -0.40 -1.86
N ILE A 67 7.33 -0.17 -3.03
CA ILE A 67 8.59 -0.81 -3.45
C ILE A 67 9.72 -0.41 -2.49
N GLY A 68 9.80 0.88 -2.10
CA GLY A 68 10.76 1.35 -1.10
C GLY A 68 10.64 0.60 0.23
N ILE A 69 9.42 0.47 0.76
CA ILE A 69 9.15 -0.30 2.00
C ILE A 69 9.54 -1.78 1.83
N MET A 70 9.25 -2.39 0.68
CA MET A 70 9.65 -3.78 0.42
C MET A 70 11.17 -3.95 0.42
N ILE A 71 11.90 -3.02 -0.21
CA ILE A 71 13.37 -3.05 -0.26
C ILE A 71 13.97 -2.87 1.15
N LEU A 72 13.42 -1.97 1.98
CA LEU A 72 13.89 -1.76 3.36
C LEU A 72 13.72 -3.00 4.24
N LYS A 73 12.83 -3.93 3.86
CA LYS A 73 12.61 -5.19 4.59
C LYS A 73 13.47 -6.34 4.13
N LEU A 74 14.25 -6.18 3.05
CA LEU A 74 15.16 -7.22 2.60
C LEU A 74 16.34 -7.32 3.57
N ASP A 75 16.53 -8.48 4.17
CA ASP A 75 17.71 -8.76 4.98
C ASP A 75 18.93 -8.96 4.07
N THR A 76 19.80 -7.96 4.03
CA THR A 76 21.04 -7.98 3.23
C THR A 76 22.10 -8.94 3.78
N SER A 77 21.92 -9.49 4.98
CA SER A 77 22.83 -10.47 5.58
C SER A 77 22.62 -11.89 5.04
N GLU A 78 21.45 -12.18 4.47
CA GLU A 78 21.18 -13.46 3.82
C GLU A 78 21.55 -13.43 2.34
N TYR A 79 22.37 -14.36 1.85
CA TYR A 79 22.75 -14.42 0.42
C TYR A 79 21.68 -15.04 -0.50
N VAL A 80 20.60 -15.60 0.06
CA VAL A 80 19.57 -16.31 -0.70
C VAL A 80 18.34 -15.43 -0.86
N PHE A 81 18.19 -14.82 -2.05
CA PHE A 81 17.09 -13.92 -2.39
C PHE A 81 15.69 -14.46 -2.05
N MET A 82 15.44 -15.76 -2.27
CA MET A 82 14.16 -16.40 -1.96
C MET A 82 13.82 -16.45 -0.47
N LYS A 83 14.82 -16.36 0.41
CA LYS A 83 14.59 -16.24 1.85
C LYS A 83 14.31 -14.80 2.25
N GLN A 84 15.03 -13.84 1.68
CA GLN A 84 14.80 -12.40 1.91
C GLN A 84 13.37 -11.96 1.59
N ILE A 85 12.76 -12.51 0.53
CA ILE A 85 11.38 -12.16 0.15
C ILE A 85 10.35 -12.66 1.17
N LYS A 86 10.64 -13.76 1.90
CA LYS A 86 9.66 -14.35 2.84
C LYS A 86 9.34 -13.43 4.02
N ASP A 87 10.23 -12.53 4.36
CA ASP A 87 10.06 -11.58 5.46
C ASP A 87 9.20 -10.37 5.06
N ILE A 88 8.96 -10.19 3.77
CA ILE A 88 8.04 -9.16 3.27
C ILE A 88 6.61 -9.68 3.40
N PRO A 89 5.73 -8.97 4.15
CA PRO A 89 4.35 -9.42 4.30
C PRO A 89 3.60 -9.46 2.96
N LEU A 90 2.92 -10.59 2.71
CA LEU A 90 2.23 -10.86 1.45
C LEU A 90 1.20 -9.78 1.07
N TYR A 91 0.53 -9.15 2.05
CA TYR A 91 -0.41 -8.06 1.80
C TYR A 91 0.21 -6.85 1.07
N LEU A 92 1.52 -6.60 1.22
CA LEU A 92 2.19 -5.52 0.48
C LEU A 92 2.29 -5.86 -1.01
N PHE A 93 2.57 -7.12 -1.35
CA PHE A 93 2.61 -7.57 -2.75
C PHE A 93 1.22 -7.51 -3.39
N VAL A 94 0.19 -8.00 -2.68
CA VAL A 94 -1.20 -7.95 -3.16
C VAL A 94 -1.63 -6.49 -3.40
N LEU A 95 -1.29 -5.58 -2.48
CA LEU A 95 -1.57 -4.16 -2.66
C LEU A 95 -0.82 -3.58 -3.86
N ALA A 96 0.47 -3.88 -4.03
CA ALA A 96 1.25 -3.39 -5.17
C ALA A 96 0.67 -3.88 -6.51
N ILE A 97 0.28 -5.16 -6.62
CA ILE A 97 -0.38 -5.71 -7.81
C ILE A 97 -1.69 -4.98 -8.10
N LEU A 98 -2.51 -4.74 -7.07
CA LEU A 98 -3.77 -4.01 -7.22
C LEU A 98 -3.54 -2.56 -7.70
N ILE A 99 -2.54 -1.88 -7.16
CA ILE A 99 -2.16 -0.53 -7.60
C ILE A 99 -1.69 -0.52 -9.04
N VAL A 100 -0.86 -1.49 -9.45
CA VAL A 100 -0.43 -1.65 -10.86
C VAL A 100 -1.65 -1.86 -11.77
N TRP A 101 -2.62 -2.70 -11.36
CA TRP A 101 -3.83 -2.90 -12.13
C TRP A 101 -4.62 -1.60 -12.32
N VAL A 102 -4.79 -0.81 -11.26
CA VAL A 102 -5.46 0.49 -11.33
C VAL A 102 -4.70 1.47 -12.23
N ILE A 103 -3.35 1.50 -12.17
CA ILE A 103 -2.53 2.31 -13.08
C ILE A 103 -2.80 1.89 -14.53
N ILE A 104 -2.79 0.60 -14.84
CA ILE A 104 -3.06 0.09 -16.20
C ILE A 104 -4.43 0.56 -16.70
N LEU A 105 -5.47 0.52 -15.86
CA LEU A 105 -6.80 1.03 -16.22
C LEU A 105 -6.77 2.54 -16.52
N ASN A 106 -6.12 3.33 -15.68
CA ASN A 106 -6.03 4.79 -15.87
C ASN A 106 -5.19 5.17 -17.10
N VAL A 107 -4.17 4.38 -17.45
CA VAL A 107 -3.42 4.58 -18.70
C VAL A 107 -4.26 4.20 -19.91
N LYS A 108 -4.87 3.01 -19.89
CA LYS A 108 -5.63 2.47 -21.03
C LYS A 108 -6.83 3.35 -21.39
N PHE A 109 -7.53 3.86 -20.38
CA PHE A 109 -8.76 4.64 -20.56
C PHE A 109 -8.57 6.12 -20.24
N TYR A 110 -7.33 6.62 -20.32
CA TYR A 110 -6.94 7.97 -19.92
C TYR A 110 -7.84 9.08 -20.47
N LYS A 111 -8.12 9.04 -21.78
CA LYS A 111 -8.92 10.07 -22.47
C LYS A 111 -10.35 10.11 -21.94
N VAL A 112 -11.04 8.97 -22.01
CA VAL A 112 -12.46 8.83 -21.63
C VAL A 112 -12.68 9.18 -20.15
N ILE A 113 -11.75 8.82 -19.27
CA ILE A 113 -11.80 9.19 -17.84
C ILE A 113 -11.68 10.71 -17.67
N ASN A 114 -10.73 11.36 -18.37
CA ASN A 114 -10.48 12.79 -18.25
C ASN A 114 -11.57 13.65 -18.92
N GLU A 115 -12.16 13.18 -20.01
CA GLU A 115 -13.22 13.85 -20.76
C GLU A 115 -14.60 13.75 -20.08
N LYS A 116 -14.69 12.99 -18.97
CA LYS A 116 -15.94 12.78 -18.21
C LYS A 116 -17.07 12.13 -19.02
N SER A 117 -16.74 11.33 -20.04
CA SER A 117 -17.70 10.64 -20.90
C SER A 117 -18.19 9.29 -20.36
N LEU A 118 -17.72 8.89 -19.16
CA LEU A 118 -18.17 7.66 -18.50
C LEU A 118 -19.46 7.87 -17.70
N PRO A 119 -20.23 6.79 -17.47
CA PRO A 119 -21.40 6.85 -16.59
C PRO A 119 -20.99 7.22 -15.15
N GLY A 120 -21.88 7.91 -14.43
CA GLY A 120 -21.64 8.43 -13.08
C GLY A 120 -21.18 7.35 -12.08
N GLU A 121 -21.67 6.13 -12.27
CA GLU A 121 -21.34 4.94 -11.50
C GLU A 121 -19.83 4.66 -11.50
N TYR A 122 -19.13 4.89 -12.61
CA TYR A 122 -17.68 4.74 -12.66
C TYR A 122 -17.00 5.62 -11.61
N TYR A 123 -17.40 6.89 -11.53
CA TYR A 123 -16.82 7.88 -10.63
C TYR A 123 -17.13 7.53 -9.16
N THR A 124 -18.33 7.04 -8.89
CA THR A 124 -18.71 6.52 -7.57
C THR A 124 -17.79 5.36 -7.16
N TRP A 125 -17.63 4.34 -8.01
CA TRP A 125 -16.75 3.20 -7.72
C TRP A 125 -15.28 3.59 -7.64
N ASN A 126 -14.83 4.54 -8.44
CA ASN A 126 -13.49 5.12 -8.36
C ASN A 126 -13.22 5.77 -6.99
N ASN A 127 -14.19 6.50 -6.45
CA ASN A 127 -14.05 7.15 -5.15
C ASN A 127 -14.08 6.13 -4.01
N TRP A 128 -14.98 5.14 -4.08
CA TRP A 128 -15.00 4.02 -3.14
C TRP A 128 -13.68 3.25 -3.09
N SER A 129 -13.07 2.95 -4.24
CA SER A 129 -11.74 2.31 -4.27
C SER A 129 -10.69 3.18 -3.57
N THR A 130 -10.75 4.50 -3.74
CA THR A 130 -9.82 5.43 -3.07
C THR A 130 -10.02 5.45 -1.55
N TYR A 131 -11.27 5.42 -1.06
CA TYR A 131 -11.55 5.36 0.37
C TYR A 131 -11.14 4.02 0.99
N VAL A 132 -11.40 2.91 0.30
CA VAL A 132 -10.95 1.57 0.74
C VAL A 132 -9.42 1.50 0.75
N LEU A 133 -8.74 2.08 -0.25
CA LEU A 133 -7.30 2.21 -0.27
C LEU A 133 -6.76 3.01 0.93
N LEU A 134 -7.39 4.13 1.27
CA LEU A 134 -7.03 4.92 2.45
C LEU A 134 -7.17 4.09 3.74
N ALA A 135 -8.26 3.32 3.88
CA ALA A 135 -8.44 2.42 5.02
C ALA A 135 -7.34 1.35 5.10
N ILE A 136 -6.96 0.73 3.97
CA ILE A 136 -5.84 -0.21 3.87
C ILE A 136 -4.55 0.44 4.37
N ILE A 137 -4.25 1.66 3.93
CA ILE A 137 -3.02 2.39 4.30
C ILE A 137 -3.01 2.72 5.80
N ILE A 138 -4.15 3.12 6.36
CA ILE A 138 -4.27 3.36 7.80
C ILE A 138 -4.00 2.08 8.60
N ILE A 139 -4.56 0.95 8.19
CA ILE A 139 -4.34 -0.34 8.86
C ILE A 139 -2.88 -0.77 8.74
N ILE A 140 -2.27 -0.63 7.56
CA ILE A 140 -0.84 -0.93 7.37
C ILE A 140 0.04 -0.05 8.28
N THR A 141 -0.24 1.26 8.32
CA THR A 141 0.46 2.21 9.20
C THR A 141 0.33 1.82 10.66
N TYR A 142 -0.88 1.41 11.07
CA TYR A 142 -1.15 0.93 12.41
C TYR A 142 -0.39 -0.36 12.74
N ILE A 143 -0.35 -1.35 11.85
CA ILE A 143 0.45 -2.58 12.03
C ILE A 143 1.93 -2.22 12.21
N PHE A 144 2.46 -1.32 11.38
CA PHE A 144 3.85 -0.90 11.50
C PHE A 144 4.15 -0.19 12.81
N TYR A 145 3.28 0.73 13.22
CA TYR A 145 3.42 1.45 14.48
C TYR A 145 3.29 0.51 15.69
N ALA A 146 2.33 -0.42 15.67
CA ALA A 146 2.16 -1.43 16.71
C ALA A 146 3.41 -2.32 16.83
N LYS A 147 4.04 -2.71 15.73
CA LYS A 147 5.31 -3.46 15.73
C LYS A 147 6.47 -2.67 16.37
N GLN A 148 6.53 -1.36 16.15
CA GLN A 148 7.54 -0.50 16.78
C GLN A 148 7.31 -0.33 18.29
N ILE A 149 6.05 -0.26 18.74
CA ILE A 149 5.70 -0.17 20.17
C ILE A 149 5.86 -1.51 20.90
N LYS A 150 5.76 -2.64 20.18
CA LYS A 150 5.89 -4.03 20.70
C LYS A 150 7.26 -4.40 21.27
N LYS A 151 8.07 -3.44 21.73
CA LYS A 151 9.09 -3.65 22.76
C LYS A 151 8.50 -4.02 24.15
N ASN A 152 7.18 -4.12 24.29
CA ASN A 152 6.49 -4.64 25.48
C ASN A 152 5.85 -6.03 25.21
N PRO A 153 6.20 -7.09 25.97
CA PRO A 153 5.83 -8.50 25.69
C PRO A 153 4.35 -8.86 25.92
N ILE A 154 3.48 -7.89 26.24
CA ILE A 154 2.07 -8.13 26.60
C ILE A 154 1.14 -8.11 25.35
N LEU A 155 1.59 -7.56 24.22
CA LEU A 155 0.83 -7.55 22.97
C LEU A 155 1.16 -8.81 22.14
N THR A 156 0.35 -9.84 22.35
CA THR A 156 0.48 -11.22 21.88
C THR A 156 0.56 -11.40 20.34
N PRO A 157 1.10 -12.55 19.87
CA PRO A 157 1.14 -12.93 18.45
C PRO A 157 -0.25 -13.07 17.79
N THR A 158 -1.32 -13.29 18.58
CA THR A 158 -2.71 -13.32 18.09
C THR A 158 -3.12 -12.02 17.40
N PHE A 159 -2.64 -10.87 17.91
CA PHE A 159 -2.99 -9.55 17.37
C PHE A 159 -2.52 -9.34 15.90
N GLU A 160 -1.36 -9.87 15.54
CA GLU A 160 -0.83 -9.73 14.18
C GLU A 160 -1.57 -10.60 13.17
N SER A 161 -2.00 -11.79 13.60
CA SER A 161 -2.81 -12.71 12.77
C SER A 161 -4.17 -12.12 12.46
N ASP A 162 -4.86 -11.59 13.48
CA ASP A 162 -6.22 -11.05 13.33
C ASP A 162 -6.23 -9.78 12.46
N THR A 163 -5.27 -8.88 12.69
CA THR A 163 -5.18 -7.62 11.90
C THR A 163 -4.81 -7.90 10.44
N SER A 164 -3.95 -8.90 10.19
CA SER A 164 -3.61 -9.30 8.82
C SER A 164 -4.80 -9.90 8.09
N THR A 165 -5.65 -10.67 8.77
CA THR A 165 -6.87 -11.26 8.20
C THR A 165 -7.85 -10.17 7.76
N ILE A 166 -8.09 -9.16 8.60
CA ILE A 166 -8.91 -8.00 8.26
C ILE A 166 -8.34 -7.28 7.04
N LEU A 167 -7.03 -7.10 6.98
CA LEU A 167 -6.37 -6.44 5.86
C LEU A 167 -6.56 -7.19 4.53
N TYR A 168 -6.43 -8.53 4.54
CA TYR A 168 -6.71 -9.34 3.34
C TYR A 168 -8.16 -9.24 2.90
N PHE A 169 -9.11 -9.23 3.84
CA PHE A 169 -10.53 -9.07 3.52
C PHE A 169 -10.81 -7.71 2.86
N ILE A 170 -10.24 -6.63 3.37
CA ILE A 170 -10.40 -5.28 2.79
C ILE A 170 -9.71 -5.19 1.42
N LEU A 171 -8.52 -5.80 1.25
CA LEU A 171 -7.86 -5.90 -0.05
C LEU A 171 -8.72 -6.63 -1.07
N PHE A 172 -9.39 -7.72 -0.67
CA PHE A 172 -10.32 -8.46 -1.52
C PHE A 172 -11.53 -7.61 -1.93
N ILE A 173 -12.11 -6.83 -1.00
CA ILE A 173 -13.16 -5.86 -1.34
C ILE A 173 -12.66 -4.85 -2.38
N ASN A 174 -11.45 -4.30 -2.20
CA ASN A 174 -10.89 -3.34 -3.16
C ASN A 174 -10.66 -4.00 -4.53
N PHE A 175 -10.23 -5.26 -4.56
CA PHE A 175 -10.09 -6.03 -5.79
C PHE A 175 -11.42 -6.15 -6.55
N ILE A 176 -12.54 -6.42 -5.85
CA ILE A 176 -13.87 -6.45 -6.45
C ILE A 176 -14.25 -5.07 -7.03
N ILE A 177 -14.01 -3.98 -6.28
CA ILE A 177 -14.32 -2.63 -6.74
C ILE A 177 -13.53 -2.28 -8.02
N VAL A 178 -12.24 -2.61 -8.06
CA VAL A 178 -11.41 -2.43 -9.27
C VAL A 178 -11.93 -3.29 -10.43
N GLY A 179 -12.42 -4.50 -10.15
CA GLY A 179 -13.08 -5.35 -11.15
C GLY A 179 -14.36 -4.72 -11.72
N ILE A 180 -15.18 -4.09 -10.88
CA ILE A 180 -16.37 -3.35 -11.32
C ILE A 180 -15.96 -2.17 -12.22
N GLN A 181 -14.97 -1.38 -11.80
CA GLN A 181 -14.44 -0.28 -12.62
C GLN A 181 -13.96 -0.76 -13.98
N ASN A 182 -13.17 -1.84 -14.02
CA ASN A 182 -12.70 -2.43 -15.27
C ASN A 182 -13.87 -2.88 -16.17
N THR A 183 -14.92 -3.46 -15.61
CA THR A 183 -16.12 -3.87 -16.36
C THR A 183 -16.83 -2.66 -16.97
N ILE A 184 -17.01 -1.58 -16.20
CA ILE A 184 -17.62 -0.35 -16.71
C ILE A 184 -16.74 0.25 -17.83
N LEU A 185 -15.44 0.37 -17.61
CA LEU A 185 -14.51 0.93 -18.59
C LEU A 185 -14.52 0.13 -19.91
N GLN A 186 -14.52 -1.21 -19.85
CA GLN A 186 -14.51 -2.03 -21.05
C GLN A 186 -15.80 -1.92 -21.88
N ASN A 187 -16.96 -1.74 -21.24
CA ASN A 187 -18.23 -1.68 -21.94
C ASN A 187 -18.56 -0.27 -22.44
N PHE A 188 -18.18 0.78 -21.70
CA PHE A 188 -18.57 2.15 -22.02
C PHE A 188 -17.49 2.97 -22.73
N ALA A 189 -16.22 2.54 -22.72
CA ALA A 189 -15.14 3.28 -23.38
C ALA A 189 -14.86 2.86 -24.84
N VAL A 190 -15.59 1.86 -25.37
CA VAL A 190 -15.43 1.37 -26.76
C VAL A 190 -16.43 2.02 -27.72
N GLU A 191 -17.53 2.58 -27.20
CA GLU A 191 -18.62 3.18 -27.98
C GLU A 191 -18.61 4.72 -28.00
N GLY A 192 -17.63 5.34 -27.33
CA GLY A 192 -17.43 6.80 -27.26
C GLY A 192 -16.41 7.33 -28.25
#